data_AF-A0AAE0GQF8-F1
#
_entry.id   AF-A0AAE0GQF8-F1
#
_cell.length_a   1.000
_cell.length_b   1.000
_cell.length_c   1.000
_cell.angle_alpha   90.00
_cell.angle_beta   90.00
_cell.angle_gamma   90.00
#
_symmetry.space_group_name_H-M   'P 1'
#
loop_
_entity.id
_entity.type
_entity.pdbx_description
1 polymer ?
#
loop_
_entity_poly.entity_id
_entity_poly.type
_entity_poly.pdbx_seq_one_letter_code
_entity_poly.pdbx_strand_id
1 'polypeptide(L)'
;VAELFARGNPNDFLFLILVLIDACVTKVPSASPNQADLQTIFCMLKNCRQEVVGCVQDPDCKQALDCLEGCGLNDQVCSYRCIVSHESPLFEQFSLCNLQKHNCLRHDVQRPELPVVEPMTTFRGAPLTHEAAEEIFIGWMGSDVPEAEKQEWSWKVVCGQNPAYDYFPCQHQIFYHIGKSFWYDPVFKVTTLAGDEVWRRRHYRVKRGKKPGTFFFTVLDNGVVSDEYWRIVEVAPDMSWALYYYAGVASAAGQAYQGAVFCTPDGQWPPLSELEKVKAAHAKCGIELWELYQVDNCDCAGAPLTLEQPKKKK
;
A
#
# COMPACT_ATOMS: atom_id res chain seq x y z
N VAL A 1 -17.56 1.07 -20.81
CA VAL A 1 -18.79 0.44 -20.26
C VAL A 1 -18.87 -1.04 -20.64
N ALA A 2 -18.91 -1.40 -21.94
CA ALA A 2 -18.99 -2.80 -22.36
C ALA A 2 -17.80 -3.67 -21.89
N GLU A 3 -16.57 -3.16 -21.99
CA GLU A 3 -15.37 -3.87 -21.51
C GLU A 3 -15.33 -4.04 -19.99
N LEU A 4 -15.73 -3.01 -19.22
CA LEU A 4 -15.82 -3.09 -17.75
C LEU A 4 -16.86 -4.12 -17.30
N PHE A 5 -18.01 -4.16 -17.96
CA PHE A 5 -19.06 -5.15 -17.68
C PHE A 5 -18.61 -6.58 -18.01
N ALA A 6 -17.83 -6.77 -19.07
CA ALA A 6 -17.36 -8.09 -19.51
C ALA A 6 -16.38 -8.76 -18.52
N ARG A 7 -15.71 -7.99 -17.65
CA ARG A 7 -14.72 -8.51 -16.68
C ARG A 7 -15.35 -9.20 -15.47
N GLY A 8 -16.65 -9.00 -15.22
CA GLY A 8 -17.40 -9.77 -14.21
C GLY A 8 -16.97 -9.55 -12.75
N ASN A 9 -16.26 -8.46 -12.44
CA ASN A 9 -15.73 -8.15 -11.12
C ASN A 9 -16.58 -7.07 -10.39
N PRO A 10 -16.87 -7.22 -9.08
CA PRO A 10 -17.62 -6.23 -8.29
C PRO A 10 -17.07 -4.80 -8.33
N ASN A 11 -15.74 -4.63 -8.36
CA ASN A 11 -15.12 -3.30 -8.43
C ASN A 11 -15.37 -2.62 -9.77
N ASP A 12 -15.35 -3.37 -10.87
CA ASP A 12 -15.66 -2.86 -12.21
C ASP A 12 -17.14 -2.49 -12.34
N PHE A 13 -18.03 -3.25 -11.69
CA PHE A 13 -19.45 -2.93 -11.63
C PHE A 13 -19.73 -1.64 -10.83
N LEU A 14 -19.08 -1.49 -9.67
CA LEU A 14 -19.14 -0.25 -8.88
C LEU A 14 -18.59 0.93 -9.69
N PHE A 15 -17.43 0.77 -10.35
CA PHE A 15 -16.85 1.81 -11.19
C PHE A 15 -17.77 2.17 -12.37
N LEU A 16 -18.41 1.19 -12.99
CA LEU A 16 -19.38 1.42 -14.06
C LEU A 16 -20.60 2.22 -13.57
N ILE A 17 -21.11 1.93 -12.36
CA ILE A 17 -22.16 2.74 -11.73
C ILE A 17 -21.67 4.18 -11.50
N LEU A 18 -20.45 4.36 -10.97
CA LEU A 18 -19.88 5.68 -10.71
C LEU A 18 -19.67 6.50 -11.99
N VAL A 19 -19.23 5.88 -13.08
CA VAL A 19 -19.13 6.52 -14.41
C VAL A 19 -20.51 6.92 -14.94
N LEU A 20 -21.54 6.11 -14.74
CA LEU A 20 -22.91 6.46 -15.14
C LEU A 20 -23.48 7.61 -14.30
N ILE A 21 -23.19 7.64 -13.00
CA ILE A 21 -23.55 8.76 -12.12
C ILE A 21 -22.83 10.05 -12.54
N ASP A 22 -21.53 9.98 -12.84
CA ASP A 22 -20.73 11.10 -13.38
C ASP A 22 -21.36 11.70 -14.64
N ALA A 23 -21.70 10.82 -15.59
CA ALA A 23 -22.21 11.23 -16.90
C ALA A 23 -23.65 11.73 -16.86
N CYS A 24 -24.51 11.19 -15.99
CA CYS A 24 -25.96 11.42 -16.05
C CYS A 24 -26.54 12.21 -14.88
N VAL A 25 -25.85 12.30 -13.74
CA VAL A 25 -26.44 12.84 -12.50
C VAL A 25 -25.60 13.97 -11.92
N THR A 26 -24.35 13.71 -11.55
CA THR A 26 -23.45 14.68 -10.92
C THR A 26 -22.01 14.24 -11.11
N LYS A 27 -21.08 15.18 -11.28
CA LYS A 27 -19.67 14.84 -11.44
C LYS A 27 -19.18 13.99 -10.27
N VAL A 28 -18.55 12.87 -10.60
CA VAL A 28 -17.81 11.99 -9.69
C VAL A 28 -16.33 12.15 -10.03
N PRO A 29 -15.58 12.98 -9.26
CA PRO A 29 -14.18 13.28 -9.54
C PRO A 29 -13.28 12.03 -9.70
N SER A 30 -13.64 10.94 -9.01
CA SER A 30 -12.92 9.66 -9.02
C SER A 30 -13.09 8.84 -10.32
N ALA A 31 -14.01 9.22 -11.22
CA ALA A 31 -14.37 8.43 -12.40
C ALA A 31 -13.91 9.04 -13.75
N SER A 32 -13.19 10.16 -13.74
CA SER A 32 -12.77 10.87 -14.97
C SER A 32 -11.58 10.20 -15.68
N PRO A 33 -11.71 9.79 -16.96
CA PRO A 33 -10.60 9.29 -17.76
C PRO A 33 -9.65 10.42 -18.15
N ASN A 34 -8.37 10.33 -17.80
CA ASN A 34 -7.33 11.14 -18.43
C ASN A 34 -6.41 10.21 -19.22
N GLN A 35 -6.67 10.09 -20.52
CA GLN A 35 -5.74 9.43 -21.46
C GLN A 35 -4.61 10.38 -21.81
N ALA A 36 -3.43 9.81 -22.12
CA ALA A 36 -2.28 10.57 -22.61
C ALA A 36 -2.66 11.34 -23.88
N ASP A 37 -2.63 12.67 -23.81
CA ASP A 37 -2.89 13.55 -24.94
C ASP A 37 -1.58 14.02 -25.61
N LEU A 38 -1.69 14.70 -26.75
CA LEU A 38 -0.51 15.24 -27.46
C LEU A 38 0.34 16.17 -26.58
N GLN A 39 -0.27 16.84 -25.59
CA GLN A 39 0.43 17.71 -24.65
C GLN A 39 1.29 16.89 -23.67
N THR A 40 0.79 15.74 -23.23
CA THR A 40 1.53 14.77 -22.41
C THR A 40 2.79 14.32 -23.15
N ILE A 41 2.66 13.93 -24.41
CA ILE A 41 3.80 13.48 -25.24
C ILE A 41 4.83 14.60 -25.41
N PHE A 42 4.37 15.83 -25.70
CA PHE A 42 5.27 16.98 -25.81
C PHE A 42 6.01 17.28 -24.50
N CYS A 43 5.33 17.17 -23.35
CA CYS A 43 5.94 17.33 -22.04
C CYS A 43 7.04 16.28 -21.79
N MET A 44 6.74 15.00 -22.04
CA MET A 44 7.70 13.90 -21.88
C MET A 44 8.93 14.09 -22.77
N LEU A 45 8.72 14.38 -24.06
CA LEU A 45 9.82 14.56 -25.02
C LEU A 45 10.66 15.80 -24.74
N LYS A 46 10.06 16.86 -24.16
CA LYS A 46 10.78 18.09 -23.82
C LYS A 46 11.61 17.95 -22.54
N ASN A 47 11.05 17.33 -21.51
CA ASN A 47 11.63 17.35 -20.17
C ASN A 47 12.33 16.05 -19.76
N CYS A 48 11.87 14.91 -20.30
CA CYS A 48 12.27 13.57 -19.87
C CYS A 48 12.83 12.71 -21.02
N ARG A 49 13.40 13.36 -22.05
CA ARG A 49 13.83 12.68 -23.28
C ARG A 49 14.79 11.53 -23.01
N GLN A 50 15.74 11.73 -22.11
CA GLN A 50 16.77 10.73 -21.83
C GLN A 50 16.17 9.51 -21.14
N GLU A 51 15.29 9.74 -20.17
CA GLU A 51 14.59 8.71 -19.42
C GLU A 51 13.60 7.95 -20.30
N VAL A 52 12.87 8.64 -21.19
CA VAL A 52 12.00 8.02 -22.20
C VAL A 52 12.79 7.10 -23.12
N VAL A 53 13.89 7.59 -23.71
CA VAL A 53 14.72 6.80 -24.62
C VAL A 53 15.35 5.62 -23.88
N GLY A 54 15.89 5.85 -22.68
CA GLY A 54 16.49 4.81 -21.86
C GLY A 54 15.50 3.70 -21.51
N CYS A 55 14.28 4.07 -21.12
CA CYS A 55 13.23 3.10 -20.80
C CYS A 55 12.78 2.29 -22.02
N VAL A 56 12.53 2.93 -23.16
CA VAL A 56 12.04 2.22 -24.37
C VAL A 56 13.09 1.28 -24.96
N GLN A 57 14.38 1.55 -24.72
CA GLN A 57 15.49 0.70 -25.15
C GLN A 57 15.80 -0.45 -24.17
N ASP A 58 15.29 -0.38 -22.95
CA ASP A 58 15.46 -1.39 -21.91
C ASP A 58 14.30 -2.40 -21.95
N PRO A 59 14.57 -3.72 -22.09
CA PRO A 59 13.51 -4.71 -22.20
C PRO A 59 12.57 -4.76 -20.99
N ASP A 60 13.07 -4.59 -19.78
CA ASP A 60 12.27 -4.66 -18.55
C ASP A 60 11.40 -3.41 -18.39
N CYS A 61 11.99 -2.22 -18.59
CA CYS A 61 11.24 -0.98 -18.56
C CYS A 61 10.17 -0.91 -19.65
N LYS A 62 10.50 -1.37 -20.86
CA LYS A 62 9.51 -1.47 -21.95
C LYS A 62 8.38 -2.43 -21.60
N GLN A 63 8.66 -3.60 -21.02
CA GLN A 63 7.63 -4.52 -20.55
C GLN A 63 6.74 -3.90 -19.48
N ALA A 64 7.31 -3.13 -18.54
CA ALA A 64 6.52 -2.38 -17.55
C ALA A 64 5.55 -1.41 -18.22
N LEU A 65 6.00 -0.63 -19.21
CA LEU A 65 5.17 0.32 -19.95
C LEU A 65 4.08 -0.38 -20.77
N ASP A 66 4.44 -1.41 -21.53
CA ASP A 66 3.50 -2.16 -22.37
C ASP A 66 2.42 -2.86 -21.50
N CYS A 67 2.81 -3.36 -20.33
CA CYS A 67 1.88 -3.94 -19.36
C CYS A 67 0.90 -2.89 -18.81
N LEU A 68 1.42 -1.72 -18.40
CA LEU A 68 0.62 -0.62 -17.87
C LEU A 68 -0.37 -0.06 -18.91
N GLU A 69 0.02 0.00 -20.19
CA GLU A 69 -0.88 0.40 -21.27
C GLU A 69 -2.07 -0.55 -21.43
N GLY A 70 -1.89 -1.84 -21.10
CA GLY A 70 -2.96 -2.84 -21.12
C GLY A 70 -3.91 -2.77 -19.92
N CYS A 71 -3.59 -2.01 -18.87
CA CYS A 71 -4.43 -1.90 -17.68
C CYS A 71 -5.67 -1.03 -17.91
N GLY A 72 -6.76 -1.37 -17.23
CA GLY A 72 -7.95 -0.52 -17.22
C GLY A 72 -7.69 0.82 -16.53
N LEU A 73 -8.49 1.84 -16.90
CA LEU A 73 -8.50 3.11 -16.18
C LEU A 73 -8.83 2.85 -14.70
N ASN A 74 -7.95 3.29 -13.79
CA ASN A 74 -8.05 3.07 -12.35
C ASN A 74 -7.96 1.59 -11.90
N ASP A 75 -7.50 0.69 -12.76
CA ASP A 75 -7.22 -0.70 -12.39
C ASP A 75 -5.91 -0.78 -11.60
N GLN A 76 -6.02 -0.50 -10.30
CA GLN A 76 -4.87 -0.48 -9.38
C GLN A 76 -4.23 -1.86 -9.23
N VAL A 77 -5.03 -2.93 -9.29
CA VAL A 77 -4.53 -4.31 -9.17
C VAL A 77 -3.64 -4.63 -10.36
N CYS A 78 -4.11 -4.35 -11.59
CA CYS A 78 -3.31 -4.52 -12.81
C CYS A 78 -2.07 -3.63 -12.76
N SER A 79 -2.24 -2.34 -12.46
CA SER A 79 -1.15 -1.36 -12.51
C SER A 79 -0.04 -1.71 -11.54
N TYR A 80 -0.39 -2.00 -10.28
CA TYR A 80 0.59 -2.35 -9.27
C TYR A 80 1.27 -3.69 -9.60
N ARG A 81 0.51 -4.69 -10.07
CA ARG A 81 1.07 -5.99 -10.50
C ARG A 81 2.05 -5.87 -11.66
N CYS A 82 1.77 -5.02 -12.65
CA CYS A 82 2.72 -4.71 -13.73
C CYS A 82 4.00 -4.11 -13.17
N ILE A 83 3.89 -3.10 -12.30
CA ILE A 83 5.03 -2.42 -11.68
C ILE A 83 5.88 -3.43 -10.91
N VAL A 84 5.30 -4.17 -9.96
CA VAL A 84 6.07 -5.12 -9.13
C VAL A 84 6.60 -6.34 -9.88
N SER A 85 6.11 -6.62 -11.10
CA SER A 85 6.63 -7.67 -11.97
C SER A 85 7.85 -7.22 -12.79
N HIS A 86 7.93 -5.93 -13.11
CA HIS A 86 8.90 -5.39 -14.07
C HIS A 86 9.72 -4.20 -13.52
N GLU A 87 9.86 -4.10 -12.18
CA GLU A 87 10.64 -3.01 -11.56
C GLU A 87 12.07 -2.99 -12.08
N SER A 88 12.50 -1.84 -12.60
CA SER A 88 13.88 -1.60 -13.02
C SER A 88 14.33 -0.18 -12.66
N PRO A 89 15.64 0.08 -12.52
CA PRO A 89 16.15 1.43 -12.26
C PRO A 89 15.77 2.44 -13.35
N LEU A 90 15.64 2.00 -14.60
CA LEU A 90 15.23 2.85 -15.72
C LEU A 90 13.73 3.17 -15.66
N PHE A 91 12.90 2.22 -15.22
CA PHE A 91 11.48 2.47 -14.96
C PHE A 91 11.30 3.47 -13.82
N GLU A 92 12.04 3.32 -12.72
CA GLU A 92 12.03 4.27 -11.61
C GLU A 92 12.40 5.69 -12.08
N GLN A 93 13.46 5.84 -12.89
CA GLN A 93 13.89 7.14 -13.42
C GLN A 93 12.86 7.74 -14.38
N PHE A 94 12.29 6.93 -15.27
CA PHE A 94 11.23 7.33 -16.17
C PHE A 94 10.02 7.88 -15.40
N SER A 95 9.49 7.10 -14.46
CA SER A 95 8.33 7.46 -13.64
C SER A 95 8.61 8.70 -12.78
N LEU A 96 9.82 8.80 -12.21
CA LEU A 96 10.26 9.98 -11.45
C LEU A 96 10.28 11.24 -12.30
N CYS A 97 10.81 11.18 -13.53
CA CYS A 97 10.82 12.36 -14.39
C CYS A 97 9.41 12.72 -14.86
N ASN A 98 8.71 11.74 -15.44
CA ASN A 98 7.44 11.92 -16.13
C ASN A 98 6.30 12.31 -15.17
N LEU A 99 6.15 11.56 -14.08
CA LEU A 99 5.04 11.71 -13.15
C LEU A 99 5.40 12.70 -12.04
N GLN A 100 6.51 12.47 -11.35
CA GLN A 100 6.77 13.17 -10.10
C GLN A 100 7.40 14.56 -10.28
N LYS A 101 8.41 14.70 -11.16
CA LYS A 101 9.12 15.97 -11.35
C LYS A 101 8.39 16.94 -12.27
N HIS A 102 7.85 16.43 -13.38
CA HIS A 102 7.22 17.26 -14.40
C HIS A 102 5.71 17.11 -14.48
N ASN A 103 5.13 16.08 -13.83
CA ASN A 103 3.70 15.77 -13.83
C ASN A 103 3.08 15.92 -15.22
N CYS A 104 3.68 15.27 -16.22
CA CYS A 104 3.25 15.41 -17.60
C CYS A 104 1.83 14.87 -17.84
N LEU A 105 1.36 13.94 -16.99
CA LEU A 105 -0.03 13.48 -16.97
C LEU A 105 -0.99 14.43 -16.24
N ARG A 106 -0.47 15.43 -15.53
CA ARG A 106 -1.24 16.47 -14.81
C ARG A 106 -2.25 15.89 -13.82
N HIS A 107 -1.86 14.82 -13.14
CA HIS A 107 -2.67 14.27 -12.06
C HIS A 107 -2.46 15.08 -10.78
N ASP A 108 -3.55 15.28 -10.05
CA ASP A 108 -3.53 15.86 -8.70
C ASP A 108 -4.63 15.21 -7.88
N VAL A 109 -4.46 13.91 -7.61
CA VAL A 109 -5.43 13.15 -6.84
C VAL A 109 -5.22 13.43 -5.36
N GLN A 110 -6.33 13.54 -4.63
CA GLN A 110 -6.33 13.77 -3.20
C GLN A 110 -6.55 12.45 -2.45
N ARG A 111 -5.98 12.37 -1.26
CA ARG A 111 -6.17 11.21 -0.37
C ARG A 111 -7.64 11.10 0.04
N PRO A 112 -8.21 9.88 0.14
CA PRO A 112 -9.55 9.69 0.67
C PRO A 112 -9.67 10.21 2.11
N GLU A 113 -10.74 10.97 2.38
CA GLU A 113 -11.07 11.47 3.72
C GLU A 113 -12.12 10.59 4.43
N LEU A 114 -12.82 9.73 3.69
CA LEU A 114 -13.89 8.87 4.16
C LEU A 114 -13.59 7.38 3.86
N PRO A 115 -13.94 6.46 4.77
CA PRO A 115 -14.58 6.71 6.07
C PRO A 115 -13.63 7.37 7.09
N VAL A 116 -14.20 8.09 8.07
CA VAL A 116 -13.41 8.67 9.16
C VAL A 116 -13.17 7.58 10.21
N VAL A 117 -11.98 6.97 10.18
CA VAL A 117 -11.60 5.90 11.12
C VAL A 117 -10.71 6.46 12.20
N GLU A 118 -11.18 6.69 13.42
CA GLU A 118 -10.34 7.23 14.50
C GLU A 118 -9.37 6.18 15.10
N PRO A 119 -8.17 6.58 15.55
CA PRO A 119 -7.26 5.65 16.23
C PRO A 119 -7.81 5.27 17.61
N MET A 120 -7.41 4.11 18.12
CA MET A 120 -7.67 3.74 19.52
C MET A 120 -7.05 4.75 20.49
N THR A 121 -7.71 4.96 21.63
CA THR A 121 -7.32 5.98 22.62
C THR A 121 -6.75 5.41 23.90
N THR A 122 -6.89 4.10 24.13
CA THR A 122 -6.38 3.41 25.32
C THR A 122 -5.76 2.07 24.95
N PHE A 123 -4.69 1.68 25.64
CA PHE A 123 -4.07 0.36 25.52
C PHE A 123 -3.72 -0.16 26.92
N ARG A 124 -4.07 -1.42 27.21
CA ARG A 124 -3.86 -2.06 28.53
C ARG A 124 -4.37 -1.22 29.72
N GLY A 125 -5.50 -0.53 29.54
CA GLY A 125 -6.14 0.29 30.56
C GLY A 125 -5.54 1.69 30.77
N ALA A 126 -4.48 2.06 30.04
CA ALA A 126 -3.87 3.39 30.08
C ALA A 126 -4.20 4.20 28.81
N PRO A 127 -4.19 5.54 28.86
CA PRO A 127 -4.25 6.37 27.66
C PRO A 127 -3.11 6.07 26.69
N LEU A 128 -3.41 5.98 25.39
CA LEU A 128 -2.40 5.71 24.37
C LEU A 128 -1.49 6.94 24.21
N THR A 129 -0.18 6.75 24.41
CA THR A 129 0.86 7.76 24.15
C THR A 129 1.50 7.54 22.77
N HIS A 130 2.29 8.49 22.30
CA HIS A 130 3.02 8.30 21.04
C HIS A 130 4.07 7.20 21.14
N GLU A 131 4.73 7.09 22.30
CA GLU A 131 5.73 6.07 22.60
C GLU A 131 5.07 4.68 22.60
N ALA A 132 3.96 4.51 23.32
CA ALA A 132 3.21 3.25 23.34
C ALA A 132 2.68 2.87 21.94
N ALA A 133 2.27 3.86 21.14
CA ALA A 133 1.83 3.61 19.76
C ALA A 133 2.98 3.15 18.83
N GLU A 134 4.19 3.69 19.00
CA GLU A 134 5.38 3.20 18.28
C GLU A 134 5.78 1.80 18.74
N GLU A 135 5.72 1.51 20.04
CA GLU A 135 5.96 0.17 20.60
C GLU A 135 4.96 -0.86 20.07
N ILE A 136 3.67 -0.49 19.93
CA ILE A 136 2.66 -1.33 19.28
C ILE A 136 3.05 -1.65 17.84
N PHE A 137 3.53 -0.66 17.08
CA PHE A 137 3.99 -0.89 15.70
C PHE A 137 5.24 -1.76 15.65
N ILE A 138 6.23 -1.53 16.53
CA ILE A 138 7.43 -2.37 16.65
C ILE A 138 7.05 -3.81 17.00
N GLY A 139 6.00 -4.00 17.79
CA GLY A 139 5.34 -5.29 17.99
C GLY A 139 6.30 -6.35 18.52
N TRP A 140 6.32 -7.48 17.82
CA TRP A 140 7.05 -8.68 18.22
C TRP A 140 8.59 -8.62 18.03
N MET A 141 9.10 -7.49 17.53
CA MET A 141 10.54 -7.18 17.52
C MET A 141 11.00 -6.40 18.75
N GLY A 142 10.07 -5.96 19.60
CA GLY A 142 10.33 -5.08 20.73
C GLY A 142 11.37 -5.63 21.71
N SER A 143 12.02 -4.74 22.46
CA SER A 143 12.95 -5.12 23.54
C SER A 143 12.26 -5.87 24.68
N ASP A 144 10.97 -5.63 24.86
CA ASP A 144 10.19 -6.11 25.99
C ASP A 144 9.53 -7.48 25.71
N VAL A 145 9.68 -7.99 24.49
CA VAL A 145 9.23 -9.31 24.07
C VAL A 145 10.26 -10.35 24.55
N PRO A 146 9.84 -11.43 25.24
CA PRO A 146 10.75 -12.50 25.63
C PRO A 146 11.51 -13.06 24.42
N GLU A 147 12.81 -13.34 24.58
CA GLU A 147 13.67 -13.81 23.48
C GLU A 147 13.12 -15.07 22.78
N ALA A 148 12.43 -15.94 23.52
CA ALA A 148 11.80 -17.14 22.98
C ALA A 148 10.58 -16.89 22.08
N GLU A 149 9.96 -15.71 22.18
CA GLU A 149 8.77 -15.31 21.42
C GLU A 149 9.08 -14.23 20.36
N LYS A 150 10.28 -13.66 20.43
CA LYS A 150 10.73 -12.57 19.58
C LYS A 150 10.77 -13.00 18.12
N GLN A 151 10.24 -12.14 17.26
CA GLN A 151 10.19 -12.37 15.82
C GLN A 151 11.21 -11.50 15.09
N GLU A 152 11.56 -11.89 13.86
CA GLU A 152 12.39 -11.07 12.96
C GLU A 152 11.60 -9.93 12.29
N TRP A 153 10.28 -9.90 12.48
CA TRP A 153 9.34 -8.91 11.96
C TRP A 153 8.41 -8.42 13.08
N SER A 154 7.83 -7.24 12.93
CA SER A 154 6.93 -6.67 13.94
C SER A 154 5.59 -7.37 13.95
N TRP A 155 5.03 -7.56 12.76
CA TRP A 155 3.72 -8.17 12.54
C TRP A 155 3.67 -8.87 11.18
N LYS A 156 2.84 -9.90 11.04
CA LYS A 156 2.59 -10.58 9.77
C LYS A 156 1.12 -10.44 9.40
N VAL A 157 0.85 -10.04 8.16
CA VAL A 157 -0.52 -9.78 7.70
C VAL A 157 -1.26 -11.09 7.51
N VAL A 158 -2.46 -11.19 8.07
CA VAL A 158 -3.38 -12.32 7.90
C VAL A 158 -4.32 -12.07 6.72
N CYS A 159 -4.84 -10.84 6.64
CA CYS A 159 -5.71 -10.39 5.57
C CYS A 159 -5.73 -8.85 5.49
N GLY A 160 -6.21 -8.32 4.37
CA GLY A 160 -6.54 -6.91 4.27
C GLY A 160 -7.60 -6.63 3.20
N GLN A 161 -8.02 -5.37 3.11
CA GLN A 161 -9.18 -4.99 2.30
C GLN A 161 -8.82 -4.66 0.85
N ASN A 162 -7.65 -4.08 0.60
CA ASN A 162 -7.32 -3.57 -0.71
C ASN A 162 -6.70 -4.66 -1.60
N PRO A 163 -7.36 -5.09 -2.69
CA PRO A 163 -6.84 -6.18 -3.52
C PRO A 163 -5.53 -5.83 -4.25
N ALA A 164 -5.19 -4.54 -4.39
CA ALA A 164 -3.97 -4.13 -5.07
C ALA A 164 -2.74 -4.24 -4.18
N TYR A 165 -2.88 -4.06 -2.87
CA TYR A 165 -1.75 -3.96 -1.93
C TYR A 165 -1.77 -5.05 -0.85
N ASP A 166 -2.95 -5.50 -0.43
CA ASP A 166 -3.11 -6.36 0.75
C ASP A 166 -3.21 -7.86 0.40
N TYR A 167 -3.12 -8.23 -0.88
CA TYR A 167 -3.29 -9.62 -1.34
C TYR A 167 -1.97 -10.39 -1.48
N PHE A 168 -0.81 -9.72 -1.49
CA PHE A 168 0.46 -10.39 -1.74
C PHE A 168 0.80 -11.44 -0.67
N PRO A 169 1.35 -12.61 -1.04
CA PRO A 169 1.81 -13.59 -0.07
C PRO A 169 2.89 -13.04 0.87
N CYS A 170 2.97 -13.62 2.07
CA CYS A 170 4.09 -13.43 3.00
C CYS A 170 4.41 -11.97 3.33
N GLN A 171 3.39 -11.18 3.64
CA GLN A 171 3.53 -9.78 4.02
C GLN A 171 4.01 -9.63 5.47
N HIS A 172 5.29 -9.33 5.64
CA HIS A 172 5.92 -8.98 6.90
C HIS A 172 5.98 -7.46 7.05
N GLN A 173 5.57 -6.98 8.21
CA GLN A 173 5.58 -5.58 8.58
C GLN A 173 6.75 -5.36 9.55
N ILE A 174 7.69 -4.48 9.22
CA ILE A 174 8.90 -4.26 10.03
C ILE A 174 8.96 -2.80 10.43
N PHE A 175 8.82 -2.51 11.72
CA PHE A 175 8.89 -1.17 12.28
C PHE A 175 10.07 -1.03 13.22
N TYR A 176 10.85 0.03 13.06
CA TYR A 176 12.11 0.18 13.79
C TYR A 176 12.61 1.61 13.84
N HIS A 177 13.53 1.87 14.77
CA HIS A 177 14.22 3.14 14.88
C HIS A 177 15.62 3.12 14.28
N ILE A 178 15.99 4.20 13.60
CA ILE A 178 17.39 4.56 13.32
C ILE A 178 17.66 5.91 13.99
N GLY A 179 18.30 5.88 15.15
CA GLY A 179 18.44 7.06 16.02
C GLY A 179 17.05 7.58 16.42
N LYS A 180 16.77 8.86 16.17
CA LYS A 180 15.44 9.49 16.45
C LYS A 180 14.41 9.27 15.35
N SER A 181 14.78 8.57 14.28
CA SER A 181 13.92 8.37 13.12
C SER A 181 13.13 7.09 13.27
N PHE A 182 11.83 7.13 13.00
CA PHE A 182 11.00 5.93 12.90
C PHE A 182 10.82 5.54 11.43
N TRP A 183 10.96 4.25 11.16
CA TRP A 183 10.97 3.66 9.83
C TRP A 183 10.04 2.46 9.76
N TYR A 184 9.55 2.20 8.56
CA TYR A 184 8.66 1.10 8.25
C TYR A 184 9.11 0.45 6.93
N ASP A 185 9.36 -0.85 6.98
CA ASP A 185 9.74 -1.67 5.85
C ASP A 185 8.72 -2.81 5.67
N PRO A 186 7.75 -2.70 4.75
CA PRO A 186 6.99 -3.87 4.32
C PRO A 186 7.88 -4.76 3.46
N VAL A 187 7.88 -6.06 3.75
CA VAL A 187 8.53 -7.11 2.96
C VAL A 187 7.49 -8.12 2.54
N PHE A 188 7.33 -8.35 1.25
CA PHE A 188 6.28 -9.22 0.71
C PHE A 188 6.75 -9.98 -0.52
N LYS A 189 6.14 -11.14 -0.76
CA LYS A 189 6.43 -11.99 -1.91
C LYS A 189 5.48 -11.62 -3.05
N VAL A 190 6.00 -11.58 -4.27
CA VAL A 190 5.25 -11.29 -5.48
C VAL A 190 5.42 -12.45 -6.45
N THR A 191 4.32 -13.02 -6.92
CA THR A 191 4.31 -13.85 -8.12
C THR A 191 4.19 -12.93 -9.34
N THR A 192 5.27 -12.81 -10.10
CA THR A 192 5.32 -11.95 -11.29
C THR A 192 4.34 -12.43 -12.36
N LEU A 193 4.09 -11.61 -13.37
CA LEU A 193 3.28 -12.00 -14.52
C LEU A 193 3.89 -13.16 -15.32
N ALA A 194 5.22 -13.37 -15.22
CA ALA A 194 5.91 -14.52 -15.79
C ALA A 194 5.79 -15.80 -14.93
N GLY A 195 5.27 -15.68 -13.71
CA GLY A 195 5.13 -16.79 -12.75
C GLY A 195 6.31 -16.94 -11.79
N ASP A 196 7.34 -16.09 -11.88
CA ASP A 196 8.48 -16.11 -10.96
C ASP A 196 8.09 -15.56 -9.58
N GLU A 197 8.71 -16.07 -8.52
CA GLU A 197 8.56 -15.53 -7.18
C GLU A 197 9.71 -14.59 -6.83
N VAL A 198 9.38 -13.34 -6.47
CA VAL A 198 10.36 -12.32 -6.09
C VAL A 198 9.97 -11.64 -4.78
N TRP A 199 10.96 -11.27 -3.97
CA TRP A 199 10.74 -10.48 -2.76
C TRP A 199 10.80 -8.99 -3.07
N ARG A 200 9.84 -8.23 -2.53
CA ARG A 200 9.80 -6.77 -2.60
C ARG A 200 9.92 -6.19 -1.20
N ARG A 201 10.66 -5.09 -1.10
CA ARG A 201 10.80 -4.27 0.11
C ARG A 201 10.64 -2.81 -0.25
N ARG A 202 9.96 -2.04 0.61
CA ARG A 202 9.90 -0.58 0.56
C ARG A 202 10.48 0.01 1.84
N HIS A 203 10.88 1.28 1.77
CA HIS A 203 11.48 1.99 2.90
C HIS A 203 10.73 3.28 3.18
N TYR A 204 9.76 3.19 4.09
CA TYR A 204 8.92 4.33 4.46
C TYR A 204 9.53 5.11 5.59
N ARG A 205 9.53 6.43 5.42
CA ARG A 205 9.74 7.34 6.53
C ARG A 205 8.45 7.50 7.31
N VAL A 206 8.49 7.26 8.62
CA VAL A 206 7.33 7.40 9.49
C VAL A 206 7.44 8.67 10.34
N LYS A 207 6.33 9.41 10.44
CA LYS A 207 6.19 10.57 11.34
C LYS A 207 4.92 10.43 12.17
N ARG A 208 5.01 10.81 13.45
CA ARG A 208 3.85 10.91 14.34
C ARG A 208 2.86 11.97 13.82
N GLY A 209 1.58 11.64 13.87
CA GLY A 209 0.50 12.62 13.75
C GLY A 209 0.29 13.39 15.05
N LYS A 210 -0.74 14.24 15.09
CA LYS A 210 -1.08 15.02 16.30
C LYS A 210 -1.71 14.18 17.41
N LYS A 211 -2.47 13.14 17.04
CA LYS A 211 -3.10 12.20 17.96
C LYS A 211 -2.22 10.94 18.05
N PRO A 212 -1.95 10.41 19.25
CA PRO A 212 -1.38 9.08 19.41
C PRO A 212 -2.16 8.03 18.60
N GLY A 213 -1.44 7.04 18.08
CA GLY A 213 -2.02 6.05 17.17
C GLY A 213 -2.26 6.53 15.74
N THR A 214 -2.01 7.80 15.40
CA THR A 214 -2.01 8.30 14.00
C THR A 214 -0.59 8.59 13.53
N PHE A 215 -0.24 8.14 12.32
CA PHE A 215 1.07 8.30 11.73
C PHE A 215 0.98 8.66 10.24
N PHE A 216 2.04 9.24 9.71
CA PHE A 216 2.19 9.57 8.29
C PHE A 216 3.41 8.86 7.72
N PHE A 217 3.19 8.09 6.66
CA PHE A 217 4.18 7.25 6.02
C PHE A 217 4.46 7.84 4.64
N THR A 218 5.72 8.10 4.33
CA THR A 218 6.13 8.64 3.03
C THR A 218 7.25 7.78 2.44
N VAL A 219 7.11 7.42 1.16
CA VAL A 219 8.15 6.71 0.39
C VAL A 219 8.23 7.28 -1.02
N LEU A 220 9.42 7.24 -1.61
CA LEU A 220 9.59 7.36 -3.06
C LEU A 220 9.73 5.94 -3.61
N ASP A 221 8.63 5.40 -4.14
CA ASP A 221 8.56 4.04 -4.67
C ASP A 221 8.36 4.06 -6.18
N ASN A 222 9.19 3.31 -6.91
CA ASN A 222 9.14 3.23 -8.38
C ASN A 222 9.04 4.61 -9.08
N GLY A 223 9.65 5.63 -8.48
CA GLY A 223 9.71 6.99 -9.01
C GLY A 223 8.51 7.87 -8.63
N VAL A 224 7.55 7.34 -7.89
CA VAL A 224 6.36 8.07 -7.45
C VAL A 224 6.35 8.20 -5.93
N VAL A 225 6.06 9.40 -5.44
CA VAL A 225 5.88 9.61 -4.01
C VAL A 225 4.52 9.03 -3.60
N SER A 226 4.55 8.12 -2.63
CA SER A 226 3.37 7.69 -1.90
C SER A 226 3.36 8.41 -0.54
N ASP A 227 2.23 9.04 -0.24
CA ASP A 227 1.97 9.67 1.04
C ASP A 227 0.71 9.07 1.69
N GLU A 228 0.90 8.40 2.81
CA GLU A 228 -0.13 7.65 3.51
C GLU A 228 -0.32 8.19 4.92
N TYR A 229 -1.52 8.05 5.48
CA TYR A 229 -1.68 8.02 6.91
C TYR A 229 -2.09 6.62 7.36
N TRP A 230 -1.63 6.26 8.54
CA TRP A 230 -1.94 4.99 9.19
C TRP A 230 -2.50 5.28 10.58
N ARG A 231 -3.50 4.50 10.98
CA ARG A 231 -4.12 4.56 12.30
C ARG A 231 -4.16 3.19 12.92
N ILE A 232 -3.76 3.12 14.19
CA ILE A 232 -3.94 1.93 15.02
C ILE A 232 -5.41 1.90 15.44
N VAL A 233 -6.20 1.03 14.84
CA VAL A 233 -7.65 0.97 15.07
C VAL A 233 -7.94 0.24 16.37
N GLU A 234 -7.30 -0.91 16.55
CA GLU A 234 -7.41 -1.73 17.75
C GLU A 234 -6.28 -2.76 17.80
N VAL A 235 -5.84 -3.08 19.00
CA VAL A 235 -4.83 -4.12 19.26
C VAL A 235 -5.25 -4.89 20.49
N ALA A 236 -5.15 -6.22 20.43
CA ALA A 236 -5.41 -7.07 21.57
C ALA A 236 -4.47 -6.71 22.73
N PRO A 237 -4.93 -6.67 24.00
CA PRO A 237 -4.06 -6.32 25.12
C PRO A 237 -2.82 -7.22 25.26
N ASP A 238 -2.92 -8.47 24.85
CA ASP A 238 -1.83 -9.45 24.81
C ASP A 238 -1.00 -9.41 23.52
N MET A 239 -1.30 -8.48 22.61
CA MET A 239 -0.68 -8.32 21.29
C MET A 239 -0.83 -9.56 20.38
N SER A 240 -1.83 -10.41 20.64
CA SER A 240 -2.14 -11.56 19.78
C SER A 240 -2.62 -11.14 18.38
N TRP A 241 -3.18 -9.94 18.23
CA TRP A 241 -3.54 -9.37 16.94
C TRP A 241 -3.57 -7.84 16.97
N ALA A 242 -3.44 -7.22 15.80
CA ALA A 242 -3.54 -5.79 15.58
C ALA A 242 -4.30 -5.49 14.29
N LEU A 243 -5.10 -4.41 14.30
CA LEU A 243 -5.78 -3.87 13.13
C LEU A 243 -5.29 -2.46 12.85
N TYR A 244 -4.78 -2.25 11.64
CA TYR A 244 -4.33 -0.95 11.16
C TYR A 244 -5.18 -0.50 9.98
N TYR A 245 -5.64 0.74 10.00
CA TYR A 245 -6.31 1.37 8.87
C TYR A 245 -5.34 2.32 8.19
N TYR A 246 -5.36 2.34 6.85
CA TYR A 246 -4.56 3.27 6.07
C TYR A 246 -5.37 3.94 4.98
N ALA A 247 -4.98 5.17 4.66
CA ALA A 247 -5.37 5.80 3.41
C ALA A 247 -4.16 6.51 2.80
N GLY A 248 -4.00 6.33 1.50
CA GLY A 248 -2.82 6.71 0.75
C GLY A 248 -3.15 7.43 -0.54
N VAL A 249 -2.13 8.11 -1.05
CA VAL A 249 -2.21 8.77 -2.34
C VAL A 249 -0.84 8.74 -3.00
N ALA A 250 -0.84 8.35 -4.27
CA ALA A 250 0.24 8.56 -5.21
C ALA A 250 -0.25 9.60 -6.24
N SER A 251 -0.31 10.86 -5.79
CA SER A 251 -1.06 11.93 -6.48
C SER A 251 -0.61 12.13 -7.92
N ALA A 252 0.71 12.10 -8.16
CA ALA A 252 1.31 12.23 -9.49
C ALA A 252 1.01 11.05 -10.43
N ALA A 253 0.70 9.87 -9.88
CA ALA A 253 0.25 8.70 -10.65
C ALA A 253 -1.29 8.63 -10.77
N GLY A 254 -2.01 9.62 -10.24
CA GLY A 254 -3.46 9.64 -10.27
C GLY A 254 -4.12 8.56 -9.41
N GLN A 255 -3.41 8.03 -8.40
CA GLN A 255 -3.93 6.95 -7.56
C GLN A 255 -4.20 7.43 -6.14
N ALA A 256 -5.36 7.06 -5.62
CA ALA A 256 -5.74 7.16 -4.23
C ALA A 256 -6.28 5.81 -3.79
N TYR A 257 -6.01 5.43 -2.56
CA TYR A 257 -6.37 4.13 -2.04
C TYR A 257 -6.55 4.17 -0.54
N GLN A 258 -7.23 3.16 -0.03
CA GLN A 258 -7.42 2.93 1.40
C GLN A 258 -7.63 1.46 1.63
N GLY A 259 -7.54 1.07 2.90
CA GLY A 259 -7.80 -0.29 3.33
C GLY A 259 -7.53 -0.42 4.81
N ALA A 260 -7.63 -1.66 5.27
CA ALA A 260 -7.13 -2.05 6.57
C ALA A 260 -6.37 -3.36 6.44
N VAL A 261 -5.30 -3.50 7.22
CA VAL A 261 -4.54 -4.73 7.35
C VAL A 261 -4.72 -5.27 8.76
N PHE A 262 -5.12 -6.55 8.84
CA PHE A 262 -5.22 -7.29 10.08
C PHE A 262 -4.00 -8.20 10.22
N CYS A 263 -3.31 -8.07 11.34
CA CYS A 263 -2.03 -8.72 11.54
C CYS A 263 -2.01 -9.52 12.85
N THR A 264 -1.24 -10.60 12.84
CA THR A 264 -0.89 -11.42 14.01
C THR A 264 0.63 -11.65 14.01
N PRO A 265 1.23 -12.10 15.12
CA PRO A 265 2.66 -12.45 15.14
C PRO A 265 3.07 -13.46 14.07
N ASP A 266 2.24 -14.46 13.79
CA ASP A 266 2.57 -15.61 12.93
C ASP A 266 1.85 -15.59 11.57
N GLY A 267 0.96 -14.62 11.34
CA GLY A 267 0.16 -14.51 10.13
C GLY A 267 -0.98 -15.53 10.05
N GLN A 268 -1.31 -16.19 11.16
CA GLN A 268 -2.47 -17.07 11.29
C GLN A 268 -3.66 -16.32 11.90
N TRP A 269 -4.88 -16.75 11.56
CA TRP A 269 -6.08 -16.22 12.21
C TRP A 269 -6.08 -16.56 13.71
N PRO A 270 -6.49 -15.63 14.59
CA PRO A 270 -6.66 -15.92 16.01
C PRO A 270 -7.77 -16.97 16.22
N PRO A 271 -7.83 -17.58 17.42
CA PRO A 271 -8.87 -18.55 17.75
C PRO A 271 -10.29 -17.97 17.59
N LEU A 272 -11.27 -18.83 17.32
CA LEU A 272 -12.68 -18.44 17.12
C LEU A 272 -13.27 -17.63 18.28
N SER A 273 -12.73 -17.76 19.49
CA SER A 273 -13.14 -16.96 20.66
C SER A 273 -12.87 -15.46 20.50
N GLU A 274 -11.93 -15.06 19.64
CA GLU A 274 -11.60 -13.66 19.36
C GLU A 274 -12.41 -13.09 18.18
N LEU A 275 -13.11 -13.93 17.41
CA LEU A 275 -13.72 -13.55 16.13
C LEU A 275 -14.68 -12.36 16.25
N GLU A 276 -15.51 -12.33 17.29
CA GLU A 276 -16.46 -11.22 17.50
C GLU A 276 -15.76 -9.90 17.83
N LYS A 277 -14.61 -9.94 18.53
CA LYS A 277 -13.80 -8.73 18.76
C LYS A 277 -13.14 -8.27 17.47
N VAL A 278 -12.63 -9.21 16.66
CA VAL A 278 -12.03 -8.90 15.36
C VAL A 278 -13.07 -8.29 14.41
N LYS A 279 -14.29 -8.82 14.36
CA LYS A 279 -15.41 -8.22 13.61
C LYS A 279 -15.71 -6.80 14.09
N ALA A 280 -15.85 -6.61 15.40
CA ALA A 280 -16.13 -5.29 15.98
C ALA A 280 -15.02 -4.27 15.68
N ALA A 281 -13.75 -4.70 15.64
CA ALA A 281 -12.62 -3.86 15.25
C ALA A 281 -12.73 -3.42 13.78
N HIS A 282 -13.01 -4.34 12.85
CA HIS A 282 -13.18 -4.04 11.43
C HIS A 282 -14.39 -3.15 11.16
N ALA A 283 -15.47 -3.33 11.92
CA ALA A 283 -16.65 -2.46 11.82
C ALA A 283 -16.34 -0.98 12.12
N LYS A 284 -15.31 -0.67 12.94
CA LYS A 284 -14.83 0.71 13.16
C LYS A 284 -14.22 1.32 11.90
N CYS A 285 -13.77 0.49 10.97
CA CYS A 285 -13.29 0.89 9.65
C CYS A 285 -14.42 0.94 8.60
N GLY A 286 -15.63 0.49 8.93
CA GLY A 286 -16.70 0.26 7.96
C GLY A 286 -16.43 -0.92 7.04
N ILE A 287 -15.71 -1.94 7.52
CA ILE A 287 -15.28 -3.11 6.75
C ILE A 287 -15.91 -4.36 7.34
N GLU A 288 -16.52 -5.20 6.51
CA GLU A 288 -16.95 -6.54 6.89
C GLU A 288 -15.88 -7.60 6.60
N LEU A 289 -15.84 -8.70 7.38
CA LEU A 289 -14.79 -9.72 7.20
C LEU A 289 -14.82 -10.42 5.84
N TRP A 290 -15.98 -10.48 5.17
CA TRP A 290 -16.09 -11.10 3.84
C TRP A 290 -15.56 -10.20 2.71
N GLU A 291 -15.26 -8.93 3.00
CA GLU A 291 -14.57 -8.02 2.08
C GLU A 291 -13.04 -8.20 2.09
N LEU A 292 -12.52 -8.98 3.03
CA LEU A 292 -11.09 -9.12 3.24
C LEU A 292 -10.49 -10.21 2.34
N TYR A 293 -9.34 -9.88 1.77
CA TYR A 293 -8.50 -10.80 1.02
C TYR A 293 -7.51 -11.46 1.97
N GLN A 294 -7.54 -12.78 2.04
CA GLN A 294 -6.61 -13.54 2.85
C GLN A 294 -5.21 -13.54 2.22
N VAL A 295 -4.19 -13.31 3.05
CA VAL A 295 -2.79 -13.42 2.67
C VAL A 295 -2.35 -14.86 2.78
N ASP A 296 -1.74 -15.38 1.72
CA ASP A 296 -1.09 -16.68 1.77
C ASP A 296 0.25 -16.59 2.52
N ASN A 297 0.32 -17.26 3.66
CA ASN A 297 1.49 -17.30 4.53
C ASN A 297 2.15 -18.70 4.59
N CYS A 298 1.84 -19.59 3.64
CA CYS A 298 2.29 -20.99 3.66
C CYS A 298 3.76 -21.17 3.28
N ASP A 299 4.31 -20.34 2.39
CA ASP A 299 5.71 -20.45 1.93
C ASP A 299 6.45 -19.11 1.99
N CYS A 300 6.89 -18.76 3.20
CA CYS A 300 7.57 -17.49 3.48
C CYS A 300 9.07 -17.64 3.79
N ALA A 301 9.63 -18.83 3.59
CA ALA A 301 11.03 -19.09 3.85
C ALA A 301 11.93 -18.20 2.97
N GLY A 302 13.03 -17.72 3.55
CA GLY A 302 13.99 -16.87 2.83
C GLY A 302 13.55 -15.41 2.63
N ALA A 303 12.54 -14.95 3.35
CA ALA A 303 12.18 -13.53 3.38
C ALA A 303 13.41 -12.68 3.79
N PRO A 304 13.77 -11.63 3.03
CA PRO A 304 14.86 -10.75 3.40
C PRO A 304 14.36 -9.84 4.53
N LEU A 305 14.57 -10.22 5.78
CA LEU A 305 14.04 -9.52 6.96
C LEU A 305 15.10 -8.71 7.71
N THR A 306 16.38 -8.89 7.39
CA THR A 306 17.47 -8.14 8.00
C THR A 306 17.27 -6.63 7.81
N LEU A 307 17.44 -5.86 8.89
CA LEU A 307 17.32 -4.41 8.82
C LEU A 307 18.43 -3.84 7.93
N GLU A 308 18.03 -3.22 6.82
CA GLU A 308 18.95 -2.51 5.94
C GLU A 308 18.89 -1.02 6.26
N GLN A 309 20.03 -0.35 6.23
CA GLN A 309 20.02 1.10 6.30
C GLN A 309 19.48 1.67 4.98
N PRO A 310 18.48 2.55 5.00
CA PRO A 310 17.98 3.18 3.79
C PRO A 310 19.15 3.91 3.11
N LYS A 311 19.50 3.48 1.90
CA LYS A 311 20.57 4.11 1.11
C LYS A 311 20.20 5.58 0.92
N LYS A 312 21.13 6.50 1.23
CA LYS A 312 20.96 7.91 0.86
C LYS A 312 20.91 7.98 -0.66
N LYS A 313 19.70 8.08 -1.24
CA LYS A 313 19.52 8.38 -2.66
C LYS A 313 20.07 9.81 -2.87
N LYS A 314 21.14 9.93 -3.67
CA LYS A 314 21.76 11.20 -4.06
C LYS A 314 20.88 11.92 -5.07
#